data_AF-A0AB37WIU2-F1
#
_entry.id   AF-A0AB37WIU2-F1
#
_cell.length_a   1.000
_cell.length_b   1.000
_cell.length_c   1.000
_cell.angle_alpha   90.00
_cell.angle_beta   90.00
_cell.angle_gamma   90.00
#
_symmetry.space_group_name_H-M   'P 1'
#
loop_
_entity.id
_entity.type
_entity.pdbx_description
1 polymer ?
#
loop_
_entity_poly.entity_id
_entity_poly.type
_entity_poly.pdbx_seq_one_letter_code
_entity_poly.pdbx_strand_id
1 'polypeptide(L)'
;MFLQAGMIWQGNNAHLQIDLSQVVRNWSVFAASTADGSIPTCPVVIEEQEMQRRENLRISLKEGDVFRKNMSEMMGVLSDGSISHENFYVAKERESMIREGVGTKLKDDLLEAERVLLAWPFHDFDEDE
;
A
#
# COMPACT_ATOMS: atom_id res chain seq x y z
N MET A 1 15.70 27.67 5.76
CA MET A 1 15.22 27.21 4.43
C MET A 1 15.50 25.72 4.14
N PHE A 2 15.78 24.88 5.16
CA PHE A 2 15.88 23.41 4.98
C PHE A 2 14.73 22.62 5.62
N LEU A 3 14.00 23.22 6.58
CA LEU A 3 12.81 22.61 7.20
C LEU A 3 11.68 22.36 6.18
N GLN A 4 11.53 23.27 5.22
CA GLN A 4 10.44 23.22 4.24
C GLN A 4 10.63 22.12 3.18
N ALA A 5 11.89 21.78 2.86
CA ALA A 5 12.20 20.70 1.93
C ALA A 5 11.88 19.31 2.52
N GLY A 6 11.89 19.15 3.85
CA GLY A 6 11.49 17.91 4.54
C GLY A 6 9.98 17.73 4.66
N MET A 7 9.20 18.82 4.60
CA MET A 7 7.73 18.76 4.77
C MET A 7 7.03 18.03 3.60
N ILE A 8 7.57 18.11 2.40
CA ILE A 8 7.07 17.36 1.23
C ILE A 8 7.33 15.84 1.38
N TRP A 9 8.28 15.46 2.24
CA TRP A 9 8.62 14.07 2.59
C TRP A 9 7.98 13.61 3.91
N GLN A 10 7.08 14.40 4.51
CA GLN A 10 6.16 13.91 5.53
C GLN A 10 5.07 12.99 4.96
N GLY A 11 5.13 12.66 3.67
CA GLY A 11 4.34 11.61 3.05
C GLY A 11 4.85 10.21 3.41
N ASN A 12 3.99 9.22 3.21
CA ASN A 12 4.35 7.81 3.33
C ASN A 12 5.49 7.47 2.32
N ASN A 13 6.72 7.33 2.82
CA ASN A 13 7.89 7.00 2.01
C ASN A 13 8.21 5.50 2.00
N ALA A 14 7.29 4.65 2.45
CA ALA A 14 7.49 3.20 2.53
C ALA A 14 7.96 2.59 1.21
N HIS A 15 7.33 2.96 0.08
CA HIS A 15 7.73 2.49 -1.24
C HIS A 15 9.17 2.88 -1.59
N LEU A 16 9.55 4.14 -1.34
CA LEU A 16 10.93 4.58 -1.56
C LEU A 16 11.94 3.80 -0.70
N GLN A 17 11.61 3.54 0.57
CA GLN A 17 12.48 2.75 1.45
C GLN A 17 12.65 1.31 0.95
N ILE A 18 11.58 0.70 0.45
CA ILE A 18 11.57 -0.63 -0.15
C ILE A 18 12.43 -0.64 -1.43
N ASP A 19 12.24 0.34 -2.31
CA ASP A 19 12.99 0.45 -3.56
C ASP A 19 14.48 0.62 -3.30
N LEU A 20 14.86 1.45 -2.32
CA LEU A 20 16.25 1.59 -1.88
C LEU A 20 16.83 0.26 -1.39
N SER A 21 16.06 -0.53 -0.64
CA SER A 21 16.50 -1.88 -0.23
C SER A 21 16.71 -2.82 -1.42
N GLN A 22 15.86 -2.75 -2.44
CA GLN A 22 16.04 -3.53 -3.67
C GLN A 22 17.28 -3.08 -4.46
N VAL A 23 17.55 -1.78 -4.51
CA VAL A 23 18.78 -1.24 -5.13
C VAL A 23 20.02 -1.71 -4.40
N VAL A 24 20.03 -1.67 -3.07
CA VAL A 24 21.17 -2.14 -2.24
C VAL A 24 21.39 -3.65 -2.43
N ARG A 25 20.34 -4.47 -2.43
CA ARG A 25 20.46 -5.93 -2.70
C ARG A 25 21.02 -6.23 -4.09
N ASN A 26 20.61 -5.45 -5.08
CA ASN A 26 20.92 -5.68 -6.49
C ASN A 26 21.95 -4.67 -7.02
N TRP A 27 22.82 -4.13 -6.16
CA TRP A 27 23.70 -3.02 -6.53
C TRP A 27 24.57 -3.32 -7.76
N SER A 28 25.01 -4.57 -7.91
CA SER A 28 25.78 -5.04 -9.07
C SER A 28 25.07 -4.87 -10.42
N VAL A 29 23.74 -4.77 -10.43
CA VAL A 29 22.93 -4.51 -11.64
C VAL A 29 22.91 -3.02 -11.99
N PHE A 30 22.99 -2.14 -10.98
CA PHE A 30 22.87 -0.68 -11.16
C PHE A 30 24.22 0.03 -11.27
N ALA A 31 25.26 -0.53 -10.66
CA ALA A 31 26.57 0.08 -10.60
C ALA A 31 27.31 -0.05 -11.93
N ALA A 32 27.82 1.07 -12.44
CA ALA A 32 28.77 1.03 -13.55
C ALA A 32 30.09 0.40 -13.08
N SER A 33 30.64 -0.48 -13.91
CA SER A 33 31.98 -1.03 -13.68
C SER A 33 33.03 0.08 -13.70
N THR A 34 34.00 -0.01 -12.81
CA THR A 34 35.17 0.87 -12.78
C THR A 34 36.11 0.56 -13.95
N ALA A 35 37.12 1.40 -14.16
CA ALA A 35 38.07 1.25 -15.29
C ALA A 35 38.85 -0.08 -15.28
N ASP A 36 38.96 -0.72 -14.11
CA ASP A 36 39.56 -2.04 -13.93
C ASP A 36 38.55 -3.20 -14.06
N GLY A 37 37.28 -2.91 -14.39
CA GLY A 37 36.21 -3.88 -14.55
C GLY A 37 35.56 -4.34 -13.25
N SER A 38 35.98 -3.83 -12.08
CA SER A 38 35.36 -4.18 -10.80
C SER A 38 34.02 -3.44 -10.59
N ILE A 39 33.20 -3.95 -9.67
CA ILE A 39 31.94 -3.31 -9.29
C ILE A 39 32.18 -2.51 -8.00
N PRO A 40 31.90 -1.19 -7.97
CA PRO A 40 32.11 -0.41 -6.77
C PRO A 40 31.16 -0.84 -5.66
N THR A 41 31.56 -0.67 -4.40
CA THR A 41 30.69 -0.90 -3.24
C THR A 41 29.47 0.03 -3.27
N CYS A 42 28.31 -0.45 -2.82
CA CYS A 42 27.12 0.39 -2.69
C CYS A 42 27.39 1.53 -1.68
N PRO A 43 27.12 2.79 -2.02
CA PRO A 43 27.33 3.92 -1.12
C PRO A 43 26.33 3.95 0.04
N VAL A 44 25.26 3.16 -0.04
CA VAL A 44 24.23 3.04 0.99
C VAL A 44 24.38 1.69 1.68
N VAL A 45 24.44 1.71 3.01
CA VAL A 45 24.43 0.51 3.84
C VAL A 45 23.12 0.50 4.62
N ILE A 46 22.41 -0.62 4.54
CA ILE A 46 21.19 -0.86 5.30
C ILE A 46 21.44 -2.11 6.12
N GLU A 47 21.18 -2.03 7.42
CA GLU A 47 21.33 -3.18 8.32
C GLU A 47 20.39 -4.32 7.91
N GLU A 48 20.83 -5.57 8.06
CA GLU A 48 20.06 -6.73 7.63
C GLU A 48 18.68 -6.81 8.31
N GLN A 49 18.59 -6.40 9.58
CA GLN A 49 17.31 -6.33 10.29
C GLN A 49 16.34 -5.34 9.62
N GLU A 50 16.85 -4.19 9.19
CA GLU A 50 16.06 -3.17 8.52
C GLU A 50 15.70 -3.61 7.08
N MET A 51 16.59 -4.34 6.40
CA MET A 51 16.32 -4.98 5.12
C MET A 51 15.19 -5.99 5.20
N GLN A 52 15.13 -6.78 6.28
CA GLN A 52 14.05 -7.73 6.52
C GLN A 52 12.74 -7.01 6.86
N ARG A 53 12.80 -5.96 7.70
CA ARG A 53 11.62 -5.15 8.04
C ARG A 53 10.97 -4.57 6.79
N ARG A 54 11.76 -3.99 5.89
CA ARG A 54 11.25 -3.40 4.64
C ARG A 54 10.71 -4.44 3.68
N GLU A 55 11.30 -5.63 3.63
CA GLU A 55 10.77 -6.74 2.84
C GLU A 55 9.41 -7.20 3.37
N ASN A 56 9.24 -7.34 4.68
CA ASN A 56 7.94 -7.66 5.27
C ASN A 56 6.89 -6.57 4.96
N LEU A 57 7.28 -5.30 5.03
CA LEU A 57 6.41 -4.19 4.65
C LEU A 57 6.01 -4.25 3.17
N ARG A 58 6.95 -4.58 2.27
CA ARG A 58 6.68 -4.77 0.84
C ARG A 58 5.64 -5.86 0.59
N ILE A 59 5.76 -6.99 1.29
CA ILE A 59 4.80 -8.10 1.20
C ILE A 59 3.42 -7.62 1.65
N SER A 60 3.34 -7.00 2.83
CA SER A 60 2.09 -6.48 3.39
C SER A 60 1.41 -5.44 2.47
N LEU A 61 2.18 -4.50 1.91
CA LEU A 61 1.65 -3.52 0.95
C LEU A 61 1.12 -4.20 -0.31
N LYS A 62 1.84 -5.19 -0.85
CA LYS A 62 1.39 -5.94 -2.03
C LYS A 62 0.11 -6.71 -1.77
N GLU A 63 -0.01 -7.34 -0.60
CA GLU A 63 -1.24 -8.03 -0.18
C GLU A 63 -2.40 -7.05 -0.05
N GLY A 64 -2.17 -5.89 0.57
CA GLY A 64 -3.14 -4.80 0.66
C GLY A 64 -3.59 -4.28 -0.71
N ASP A 65 -2.66 -4.09 -1.65
CA ASP A 65 -2.97 -3.66 -3.02
C ASP A 65 -3.81 -4.69 -3.78
N VAL A 66 -3.50 -5.98 -3.65
CA VAL A 66 -4.31 -7.06 -4.25
C VAL A 66 -5.69 -7.10 -3.63
N PHE A 67 -5.79 -7.01 -2.30
CA PHE A 67 -7.06 -6.98 -1.61
C PHE A 67 -7.93 -5.80 -2.05
N ARG A 68 -7.35 -4.59 -2.07
CA ARG A 68 -8.02 -3.37 -2.54
C ARG A 68 -8.51 -3.54 -3.97
N LYS A 69 -7.64 -4.01 -4.87
CA LYS A 69 -8.01 -4.24 -6.28
C LYS A 69 -9.18 -5.21 -6.40
N ASN A 70 -9.14 -6.35 -5.71
CA ASN A 70 -10.19 -7.34 -5.76
C ASN A 70 -11.53 -6.78 -5.22
N MET A 71 -11.48 -5.99 -4.14
CA MET A 71 -12.68 -5.32 -3.63
C MET A 71 -13.24 -4.30 -4.62
N SER A 72 -12.38 -3.45 -5.20
CA SER A 72 -12.77 -2.49 -6.24
C SER A 72 -13.43 -3.18 -7.44
N GLU A 73 -12.85 -4.29 -7.93
CA GLU A 73 -13.43 -5.06 -9.02
C GLU A 73 -14.79 -5.68 -8.66
N MET A 74 -14.92 -6.25 -7.45
CA MET A 74 -16.20 -6.80 -6.95
C MET A 74 -17.30 -5.72 -6.85
N MET A 75 -16.90 -4.51 -6.51
CA MET A 75 -17.73 -3.32 -6.43
C MET A 75 -18.11 -2.73 -7.79
N GLY A 76 -17.49 -3.20 -8.88
CA GLY A 76 -17.71 -2.66 -10.22
C GLY A 76 -16.99 -1.33 -10.48
N VAL A 77 -15.96 -1.02 -9.68
CA VAL A 77 -15.09 0.14 -9.88
C VAL A 77 -14.22 -0.10 -11.12
N LEU A 78 -14.20 0.88 -12.01
CA LEU A 78 -13.39 0.87 -13.22
C LEU A 78 -11.92 1.12 -12.90
N SER A 79 -11.04 0.87 -13.85
CA SER A 79 -9.58 1.00 -13.66
C SER A 79 -9.11 2.41 -13.30
N ASP A 80 -9.91 3.43 -13.62
CA ASP A 80 -9.65 4.83 -13.27
C ASP A 80 -10.20 5.22 -11.88
N GLY A 81 -10.80 4.27 -11.15
CA GLY A 81 -11.40 4.48 -9.84
C GLY A 81 -12.85 4.98 -9.90
N SER A 82 -13.43 5.15 -11.08
CA SER A 82 -14.82 5.61 -11.23
C SER A 82 -15.83 4.46 -11.19
N ILE A 83 -17.09 4.79 -10.91
CA ILE A 83 -18.23 3.89 -11.07
C ILE A 83 -19.21 4.56 -12.04
N SER A 84 -19.75 3.79 -12.99
CA SER A 84 -20.79 4.32 -13.88
C SER A 84 -22.05 4.66 -13.09
N HIS A 85 -22.71 5.78 -13.43
CA HIS A 85 -23.93 6.23 -12.75
C HIS A 85 -25.00 5.14 -12.59
N GLU A 86 -25.22 4.32 -13.62
CA GLU A 86 -26.19 3.21 -13.61
C GLU A 86 -25.87 2.13 -12.55
N ASN A 87 -24.59 1.95 -12.22
CA ASN A 87 -24.12 0.95 -11.26
C ASN A 87 -23.85 1.54 -9.87
N PHE A 88 -24.05 2.83 -9.66
CA PHE A 88 -23.74 3.48 -8.39
C PHE A 88 -24.50 2.86 -7.20
N TYR A 89 -25.82 2.70 -7.34
CA TYR A 89 -26.64 2.10 -6.27
C TYR A 89 -26.33 0.62 -6.06
N VAL A 90 -26.05 -0.11 -7.15
CA VAL A 90 -25.63 -1.52 -7.09
C VAL A 90 -24.29 -1.65 -6.37
N ALA A 91 -23.37 -0.71 -6.59
CA ALA A 91 -22.12 -0.63 -5.85
C ALA A 91 -22.38 -0.36 -4.37
N LYS A 92 -23.13 0.69 -3.99
CA LYS A 92 -23.48 0.97 -2.58
C LYS A 92 -24.08 -0.25 -1.87
N GLU A 93 -25.00 -0.97 -2.52
CA GLU A 93 -25.56 -2.21 -1.97
C GLU A 93 -24.49 -3.30 -1.74
N ARG A 94 -23.60 -3.51 -2.71
CA ARG A 94 -22.49 -4.48 -2.57
C ARG A 94 -21.51 -4.09 -1.47
N GLU A 95 -21.17 -2.81 -1.31
CA GLU A 95 -20.28 -2.36 -0.24
C GLU A 95 -20.92 -2.65 1.12
N SER A 96 -22.19 -2.33 1.28
CA SER A 96 -22.94 -2.62 2.50
C SER A 96 -22.94 -4.11 2.82
N MET A 97 -23.24 -4.97 1.83
CA MET A 97 -23.20 -6.43 2.01
C MET A 97 -21.81 -6.95 2.39
N ILE A 98 -20.74 -6.44 1.78
CA ILE A 98 -19.37 -6.86 2.09
C ILE A 98 -18.99 -6.39 3.50
N ARG A 99 -19.32 -5.14 3.87
CA ARG A 99 -19.06 -4.56 5.18
C ARG A 99 -19.77 -5.33 6.29
N GLU A 100 -21.04 -5.67 6.11
CA GLU A 100 -21.81 -6.52 7.03
C GLU A 100 -21.23 -7.95 7.11
N GLY A 101 -20.79 -8.50 5.98
CA GLY A 101 -20.13 -9.81 5.91
C GLY A 101 -18.82 -9.84 6.69
N VAL A 102 -18.00 -8.80 6.57
CA VAL A 102 -16.75 -8.63 7.33
C VAL A 102 -17.05 -8.50 8.83
N GLY A 103 -18.00 -7.64 9.21
CA GLY A 103 -18.44 -7.51 10.59
C GLY A 103 -18.94 -8.84 11.17
N THR A 104 -19.66 -9.64 10.37
CA THR A 104 -20.13 -10.96 10.77
C THR A 104 -18.99 -11.97 10.94
N LYS A 105 -17.99 -11.97 10.06
CA LYS A 105 -16.82 -12.86 10.17
C LYS A 105 -15.94 -12.54 11.38
N LEU A 106 -15.88 -11.27 11.78
CA LEU A 106 -15.07 -10.81 12.90
C LEU A 106 -15.86 -10.69 14.22
N LYS A 107 -17.06 -11.28 14.30
CA LYS A 107 -17.91 -11.23 15.51
C LYS A 107 -17.21 -11.72 16.78
N ASP A 108 -16.28 -12.66 16.65
CA ASP A 108 -15.53 -13.24 17.76
C ASP A 108 -14.28 -12.43 18.15
N ASP A 109 -13.84 -11.48 17.30
CA ASP A 109 -12.72 -10.55 17.56
C ASP A 109 -13.19 -9.11 17.36
N LEU A 110 -13.86 -8.58 18.38
CA LEU A 110 -14.45 -7.24 18.37
C LEU A 110 -13.42 -6.13 18.14
N LEU A 111 -12.18 -6.31 18.60
CA LEU A 111 -11.11 -5.32 18.43
C LEU A 111 -10.61 -5.30 16.98
N GLU A 112 -10.48 -6.46 16.34
CA GLU A 112 -10.16 -6.52 14.91
C GLU A 112 -11.32 -6.02 14.05
N ALA A 113 -12.57 -6.35 14.41
CA ALA A 113 -13.75 -5.82 13.74
C ALA A 113 -13.78 -4.29 13.76
N GLU A 114 -13.54 -3.69 14.93
CA GLU A 114 -13.48 -2.23 15.09
C GLU A 114 -12.35 -1.61 14.25
N ARG A 115 -11.13 -2.18 14.30
CA ARG A 115 -10.00 -1.70 13.49
C ARG A 115 -10.29 -1.73 11.99
N VAL A 116 -10.84 -2.84 11.49
CA VAL A 116 -11.13 -3.03 10.07
C VAL A 116 -12.26 -2.10 9.61
N LEU A 117 -13.29 -1.91 10.44
CA LEU A 117 -14.41 -1.02 10.10
C LEU A 117 -14.05 0.47 10.20
N LEU A 118 -13.15 0.86 11.11
CA LEU A 118 -12.61 2.23 11.18
C LEU A 118 -11.71 2.55 9.98
N ALA A 119 -10.93 1.57 9.52
CA ALA A 119 -10.07 1.70 8.35
C ALA A 119 -10.79 1.34 7.04
N TRP A 120 -12.12 1.36 7.03
CA TRP A 120 -12.90 0.89 5.89
C TRP A 120 -12.63 1.77 4.64
N PRO A 121 -12.19 1.20 3.51
CA PRO A 121 -11.70 2.00 2.37
C PRO A 121 -12.71 2.90 1.70
N PHE A 122 -14.00 2.71 1.98
CA PHE A 122 -15.11 3.46 1.40
C PHE A 122 -15.88 4.28 2.45
N HIS A 123 -15.32 4.44 3.65
CA HIS A 123 -15.99 5.17 4.73
C HIS A 123 -16.14 6.67 4.44
N ASP A 124 -15.28 7.23 3.59
CA ASP A 124 -15.24 8.64 3.18
C ASP A 124 -16.26 9.00 2.07
N PHE A 125 -17.06 8.04 1.60
CA PHE A 125 -18.06 8.20 0.53
C PHE A 125 -19.48 8.54 1.01
N ASP A 126 -19.63 9.13 2.20
CA ASP A 126 -20.90 9.73 2.62
C ASP A 126 -21.02 11.14 2.03
N GLU A 127 -21.64 11.22 0.84
CA GLU A 127 -22.04 12.49 0.21
C GLU A 127 -23.30 13.11 0.87
N ASP A 128 -23.81 12.50 1.94
CA ASP A 128 -24.95 12.99 2.73
C ASP A 128 -24.50 13.92 3.91
N GLU A 129 -23.22 14.32 3.95
CA GLU A 129 -22.71 15.43 4.80
C GLU A 129 -22.98 16.83 4.20
#